data_AF-A0A4Y2VMX4-F1
#
_entry.id   AF-A0A4Y2VMX4-F1
#
_cell.length_a   1.000
_cell.length_b   1.000
_cell.length_c   1.000
_cell.angle_alpha   90.00
_cell.angle_beta   90.00
_cell.angle_gamma   90.00
#
_symmetry.space_group_name_H-M   'P 1'
#
loop_
_entity.id
_entity.type
_entity.pdbx_description
1 polymer ?
#
loop_
_entity_poly.entity_id
_entity_poly.type
_entity_poly.pdbx_seq_one_letter_code
_entity_poly.pdbx_strand_id
1 'polypeptide(L)'
;MTLSLKYRALLVKLFYKNGDCAAIALKKFRTLKGLRSSSGPMTAFGLKKMIDKFEESGSFEVKCGRGRKAIASTSVEDVATTLQEASSSALGTCSARGISRTLDMPVSTVLKILRNILQC
;
A
#
# COMPACT_ATOMS: atom_id res chain seq x y z
N MET A 1 6.90 -7.64 -5.18
CA MET A 1 6.24 -8.44 -6.24
C MET A 1 4.98 -9.09 -5.67
N THR A 2 3.80 -8.55 -5.98
CA THR A 2 2.52 -9.18 -5.63
C THR A 2 2.11 -10.12 -6.76
N LEU A 3 1.87 -11.40 -6.44
CA LEU A 3 1.32 -12.34 -7.42
C LEU A 3 -0.12 -11.93 -7.77
N SER A 4 -0.49 -12.03 -9.05
CA SER A 4 -1.88 -11.81 -9.48
C SER A 4 -2.83 -12.80 -8.79
N LEU A 5 -4.09 -12.40 -8.58
CA LEU A 5 -5.10 -13.27 -7.95
C LEU A 5 -5.27 -14.60 -8.70
N LYS A 6 -5.26 -14.56 -10.03
CA LYS A 6 -5.32 -15.74 -10.90
C LYS A 6 -4.19 -16.74 -10.59
N TYR A 7 -2.98 -16.25 -10.32
CA TYR A 7 -1.84 -17.10 -10.00
C TYR A 7 -1.88 -17.66 -8.58
N ARG A 8 -2.43 -16.92 -7.61
CA ARG A 8 -2.63 -17.42 -6.24
C ARG A 8 -3.65 -18.54 -6.20
N ALA A 9 -4.79 -18.36 -6.87
CA ALA A 9 -5.82 -19.39 -6.96
C ALA A 9 -5.29 -20.67 -7.63
N LEU A 10 -4.50 -20.52 -8.71
CA LEU A 10 -3.87 -21.67 -9.38
C LEU A 10 -2.91 -22.42 -8.45
N LEU A 11 -2.11 -21.70 -7.66
CA LEU A 11 -1.16 -22.30 -6.71
C LEU A 11 -1.86 -23.08 -5.60
N VAL A 12 -2.92 -22.53 -5.02
CA VAL A 12 -3.71 -23.23 -3.99
C VAL A 12 -4.41 -24.46 -4.56
N LYS A 13 -4.99 -24.36 -5.77
CA LYS A 13 -5.56 -25.51 -6.46
C LYS A 13 -4.53 -26.62 -6.70
N LEU A 14 -3.30 -26.26 -7.08
CA LEU A 14 -2.21 -27.22 -7.25
C LEU A 14 -1.74 -27.80 -5.91
N PHE A 15 -1.75 -27.02 -4.83
CA PHE A 15 -1.35 -27.49 -3.51
C PHE A 15 -2.22 -28.65 -3.02
N TYR A 16 -3.55 -28.44 -2.97
CA TYR A 16 -4.47 -29.48 -2.52
C TYR A 16 -4.51 -30.70 -3.44
N LYS A 17 -4.39 -30.49 -4.76
CA LYS A 17 -4.30 -31.61 -5.73
C LYS A 17 -3.06 -32.49 -5.57
N ASN A 18 -2.03 -32.03 -4.87
CA ASN A 18 -0.78 -32.76 -4.67
C ASN A 18 -0.55 -33.16 -3.21
N GLY A 19 -1.63 -33.29 -2.42
CA GLY A 19 -1.55 -33.75 -1.02
C GLY A 19 -0.73 -32.80 -0.14
N ASP A 20 -0.96 -31.50 -0.28
CA ASP A 20 -0.37 -30.46 0.56
C ASP A 20 1.17 -30.35 0.50
N CYS A 21 1.76 -30.87 -0.58
CA CYS A 21 3.17 -30.74 -0.83
C CYS A 21 3.49 -29.44 -1.60
N ALA A 22 3.95 -28.42 -0.87
CA ALA A 22 4.33 -27.12 -1.43
C ALA A 22 5.41 -27.22 -2.52
N ALA A 23 6.39 -28.11 -2.36
CA ALA A 23 7.48 -28.29 -3.33
C ALA A 23 6.96 -28.82 -4.68
N ILE A 24 6.08 -29.83 -4.64
CA ILE A 24 5.48 -30.42 -5.85
C ILE A 24 4.55 -29.41 -6.52
N ALA A 25 3.73 -28.71 -5.74
CA ALA A 25 2.83 -27.67 -6.26
C ALA A 25 3.59 -26.55 -6.97
N LEU A 26 4.68 -26.06 -6.38
CA LEU A 26 5.54 -25.05 -6.99
C LEU A 26 6.25 -25.57 -8.24
N LYS A 27 6.73 -26.82 -8.22
CA LYS A 27 7.36 -27.45 -9.39
C LYS A 27 6.38 -27.46 -10.57
N LYS A 28 5.15 -27.97 -10.36
CA LYS A 28 4.10 -28.00 -11.39
C LYS A 28 3.69 -26.59 -11.85
N PHE A 29 3.56 -25.63 -10.93
CA PHE A 29 3.27 -24.24 -11.29
C PHE A 29 4.34 -23.64 -12.20
N ARG A 30 5.62 -23.87 -11.91
CA ARG A 30 6.74 -23.40 -12.75
C ARG A 30 6.71 -24.04 -14.13
N THR A 31 6.45 -25.34 -14.22
CA THR A 31 6.31 -26.04 -15.51
C THR A 31 5.17 -25.47 -16.35
N LEU A 32 4.00 -25.26 -15.73
CA LEU A 32 2.83 -24.67 -16.41
C LEU A 32 3.06 -23.23 -16.87
N LYS A 33 3.97 -22.50 -16.24
CA LYS A 33 4.28 -21.10 -16.55
C LYS A 33 5.55 -20.92 -17.38
N GLY A 34 6.29 -22.00 -17.69
CA GLY A 34 7.57 -21.92 -18.39
C GLY A 34 8.64 -21.14 -17.62
N LEU A 35 8.56 -21.07 -16.29
CA LEU A 35 9.50 -20.30 -15.46
C LEU A 35 10.80 -21.09 -15.24
N ARG A 36 11.96 -20.43 -15.36
CA ARG A 36 13.27 -21.04 -15.02
C ARG A 36 13.31 -21.45 -13.54
N SER A 37 13.84 -22.64 -13.28
CA SER A 37 13.86 -23.28 -11.95
C SER A 37 14.52 -22.45 -10.84
N SER A 38 15.47 -21.57 -11.20
CA SER A 38 16.20 -20.69 -10.27
C SER A 38 15.53 -19.34 -10.00
N SER A 39 14.47 -18.99 -10.73
CA SER A 39 13.81 -17.67 -10.65
C SER A 39 12.32 -17.85 -10.36
N GLY A 40 12.02 -18.28 -9.13
CA GLY A 40 10.66 -18.36 -8.63
C GLY A 40 10.42 -17.24 -7.62
N PRO A 41 9.47 -16.31 -7.82
CA PRO A 41 9.12 -15.29 -6.82
C PRO A 41 8.47 -15.88 -5.55
N MET A 42 8.24 -17.20 -5.50
CA MET A 42 7.59 -17.91 -4.42
C MET A 42 8.46 -19.07 -3.92
N THR A 43 8.72 -19.07 -2.63
CA THR A 43 9.35 -20.17 -1.88
C THR A 43 8.28 -21.12 -1.34
N ALA A 44 8.67 -22.35 -0.95
CA ALA A 44 7.75 -23.30 -0.32
C ALA A 44 7.14 -22.72 0.97
N PHE A 45 7.97 -22.04 1.77
CA PHE A 45 7.53 -21.33 2.96
C PHE A 45 6.53 -20.19 2.64
N GLY A 46 6.81 -19.40 1.59
CA GLY A 46 5.92 -18.33 1.14
C GLY A 46 4.57 -18.86 0.65
N LEU A 47 4.55 -20.02 -0.02
CA LEU A 47 3.32 -20.70 -0.43
C LEU A 47 2.52 -21.17 0.79
N LYS A 48 3.16 -21.82 1.77
CA LYS A 48 2.48 -22.26 2.99
C LYS A 48 1.83 -21.08 3.73
N LYS A 49 2.58 -20.00 3.94
CA LYS A 49 2.07 -18.76 4.55
C LYS A 49 0.90 -18.13 3.78
N MET A 50 0.85 -18.31 2.47
CA MET A 50 -0.27 -17.84 1.65
C MET A 50 -1.51 -18.71 1.85
N ILE A 51 -1.33 -20.02 1.97
CA ILE A 51 -2.41 -20.98 2.22
C ILE A 51 -2.96 -20.79 3.63
N ASP A 52 -2.10 -20.67 4.64
CA ASP A 52 -2.53 -20.43 6.03
C ASP A 52 -3.44 -19.18 6.11
N LYS A 53 -3.06 -18.09 5.43
CA LYS A 53 -3.87 -16.87 5.35
C LYS A 53 -5.19 -17.07 4.59
N PHE A 54 -5.17 -17.90 3.56
CA PHE A 54 -6.38 -18.22 2.81
C PHE A 54 -7.34 -19.09 3.64
N GLU A 55 -6.83 -20.06 4.39
CA GLU A 55 -7.63 -20.86 5.32
C GLU A 55 -8.20 -20.00 6.46
N GLU A 56 -7.42 -19.05 6.97
CA GLU A 56 -7.84 -18.13 8.03
C GLU A 56 -8.89 -17.11 7.55
N SER A 57 -8.73 -16.54 6.34
CA SER A 57 -9.53 -15.41 5.88
C SER A 57 -10.49 -15.70 4.72
N GLY A 58 -10.41 -16.88 4.11
CA GLY A 58 -11.14 -17.24 2.90
C GLY A 58 -10.78 -16.42 1.66
N SER A 59 -9.78 -15.53 1.74
CA SER A 59 -9.48 -14.53 0.71
C SER A 59 -8.02 -14.55 0.26
N PHE A 60 -7.83 -14.33 -1.04
CA PHE A 60 -6.51 -14.08 -1.63
C PHE A 60 -6.14 -12.61 -1.67
N GLU A 61 -6.99 -11.73 -1.17
CA GLU A 61 -6.76 -10.30 -1.18
C GLU A 61 -5.55 -9.95 -0.29
N VAL A 62 -4.64 -9.12 -0.82
CA VAL A 62 -3.60 -8.55 0.03
C VAL A 62 -4.27 -7.45 0.82
N LYS A 63 -4.52 -7.66 2.12
CA LYS A 63 -4.86 -6.56 3.01
C LYS A 63 -3.82 -5.46 2.82
N CYS A 64 -4.26 -4.22 2.61
CA CYS A 64 -3.35 -3.08 2.59
C CYS A 64 -2.49 -3.14 3.85
N GLY A 65 -1.17 -2.99 3.67
CA GLY A 65 -0.23 -3.01 4.80
C GLY A 65 -0.56 -1.89 5.80
N ARG A 66 0.16 -1.88 6.93
CA ARG A 66 0.14 -0.75 7.87
C ARG A 66 0.77 0.46 7.18
N GLY A 67 -0.03 1.15 6.38
CA GLY A 67 0.38 2.31 5.60
C GLY A 67 0.70 3.49 6.51
N ARG A 68 1.20 4.57 5.90
CA ARG A 68 1.35 5.84 6.61
C ARG A 68 -0.05 6.30 7.03
N LYS A 69 -0.20 6.73 8.30
CA LYS A 69 -1.47 7.26 8.79
C LYS A 69 -1.92 8.40 7.88
N ALA A 70 -3.21 8.42 7.57
CA ALA A 70 -3.82 9.55 6.86
C ALA A 70 -3.63 10.83 7.69
N ILE A 71 -3.48 11.95 6.99
CA ILE A 71 -3.52 13.27 7.62
C ILE A 71 -4.96 13.49 8.10
N ALA A 72 -5.13 14.02 9.32
CA ALA A 72 -6.46 14.27 9.87
C ALA A 72 -7.19 15.32 9.02
N SER A 73 -8.48 15.11 8.74
CA SER A 73 -9.29 16.06 7.96
C SER A 73 -9.32 17.45 8.59
N THR A 74 -9.39 17.52 9.92
CA THR A 74 -9.32 18.77 10.69
C THR A 74 -8.07 19.58 10.33
N SER A 75 -6.89 18.94 10.31
CA SER A 75 -5.65 19.61 9.93
C SER A 75 -5.61 20.07 8.46
N VAL A 76 -6.37 19.42 7.58
CA VAL A 76 -6.50 19.86 6.18
C VAL A 76 -7.34 21.13 6.10
N GLU A 77 -8.45 21.17 6.85
CA GLU A 77 -9.36 22.32 6.94
C GLU A 77 -8.65 23.54 7.57
N ASP A 78 -7.89 23.35 8.66
CA ASP A 78 -7.14 24.42 9.33
C ASP A 78 -6.08 25.04 8.40
N VAL A 79 -5.38 24.21 7.61
CA VAL A 79 -4.40 24.70 6.63
C VAL A 79 -5.09 25.40 5.44
N ALA A 80 -6.25 24.93 5.01
CA ALA A 80 -7.01 25.54 3.92
C ALA A 80 -7.59 26.91 4.31
N THR A 81 -8.14 27.02 5.52
CA THR A 81 -8.70 28.28 6.06
C THR A 81 -7.60 29.33 6.24
N THR A 82 -6.49 28.96 6.89
CA THR A 82 -5.34 29.87 7.06
C THR A 82 -4.70 30.30 5.74
N LEU A 83 -4.65 29.40 4.74
CA LEU A 83 -4.22 29.74 3.39
C LEU A 83 -5.16 30.77 2.74
N GLN A 84 -6.47 30.59 2.87
CA GLN A 84 -7.47 31.49 2.30
C GLN A 84 -7.43 32.88 2.97
N GLU A 85 -7.37 32.93 4.30
CA GLU A 85 -7.24 34.17 5.06
C GLU A 85 -5.96 34.92 4.69
N ALA A 86 -4.82 34.23 4.67
CA ALA A 86 -3.54 34.82 4.29
C ALA A 86 -3.55 35.33 2.83
N SER A 87 -4.18 34.60 1.91
CA SER A 87 -4.31 35.00 0.51
C SER A 87 -5.24 36.20 0.30
N SER A 88 -6.23 36.38 1.18
CA SER A 88 -7.16 37.52 1.14
C SER A 88 -6.62 38.78 1.83
N SER A 89 -5.53 38.64 2.59
CA SER A 89 -4.90 39.74 3.32
C SER A 89 -3.90 40.52 2.46
N ALA A 90 -3.72 41.81 2.74
CA ALA A 90 -2.78 42.69 2.07
C ALA A 90 -1.28 42.34 2.30
N LEU A 91 -0.98 41.27 3.05
CA LEU A 91 0.36 40.94 3.53
C LEU A 91 1.27 40.24 2.51
N GLY A 92 0.79 39.90 1.32
CA GLY A 92 1.62 39.29 0.29
C GLY A 92 2.02 37.85 0.63
N THR A 93 2.11 37.04 -0.42
CA THR A 93 2.71 35.68 -0.46
C THR A 93 2.62 34.86 0.83
N CYS A 94 1.55 34.08 0.95
CA CYS A 94 1.44 33.02 1.95
C CYS A 94 2.60 32.01 1.78
N SER A 95 3.37 31.75 2.85
CA SER A 95 4.39 30.72 2.87
C SER A 95 3.99 29.55 3.78
N ALA A 96 4.38 28.33 3.40
CA ALA A 96 4.18 27.15 4.24
C ALA A 96 4.83 27.28 5.64
N ARG A 97 5.91 28.06 5.74
CA ARG A 97 6.57 28.38 7.01
C ARG A 97 5.74 29.33 7.87
N GLY A 98 5.01 30.27 7.25
CA GLY A 98 4.05 31.14 7.94
C GLY A 98 2.91 30.34 8.56
N ILE A 99 2.23 29.53 7.74
CA ILE A 99 1.13 28.66 8.19
C ILE A 99 1.58 27.69 9.29
N SER A 100 2.77 27.12 9.15
CA SER A 100 3.37 26.23 10.15
C SER A 100 3.52 26.89 11.52
N ARG A 101 3.93 28.17 11.57
CA ARG A 101 4.03 28.92 12.83
C ARG A 101 2.67 29.24 13.44
N THR A 102 1.68 29.57 12.61
CA THR A 102 0.32 29.90 13.07
C THR A 102 -0.40 28.69 13.67
N LEU A 103 -0.27 27.53 13.04
CA LEU A 103 -0.96 26.30 13.45
C LEU A 103 -0.13 25.39 14.37
N ASP A 104 1.08 25.82 14.76
CA ASP A 104 2.06 25.02 15.49
C ASP A 104 2.26 23.61 14.90
N MET A 105 2.32 23.54 13.56
CA MET A 105 2.45 22.29 12.81
C MET A 105 3.83 22.17 12.16
N PRO A 106 4.36 20.94 11.97
CA PRO A 106 5.57 20.75 11.19
C PRO A 106 5.38 21.26 9.75
N VAL A 107 6.35 22.04 9.24
CA VAL A 107 6.36 22.53 7.84
C VAL A 107 6.16 21.39 6.83
N SER A 108 6.66 20.19 7.12
CA SER A 108 6.49 19.02 6.25
C SER A 108 5.05 18.51 6.16
N THR A 109 4.23 18.73 7.19
CA THR A 109 2.80 18.41 7.19
C THR A 109 2.04 19.44 6.37
N VAL A 110 2.30 20.73 6.60
CA VAL A 110 1.72 21.84 5.84
C VAL A 110 2.02 21.69 4.35
N LEU A 111 3.27 21.40 3.96
CA LEU A 111 3.64 21.18 2.56
C LEU A 111 2.93 19.99 1.91
N LYS A 112 2.72 18.89 2.64
CA LYS A 112 1.95 17.74 2.12
C LYS A 112 0.50 18.10 1.90
N ILE A 113 -0.10 18.84 2.82
CA ILE A 113 -1.49 19.28 2.72
C ILE A 113 -1.65 20.24 1.55
N LEU A 114 -0.77 21.25 1.43
CA LEU A 114 -0.78 22.20 0.32
C LEU A 114 -0.62 21.49 -1.04
N ARG A 115 0.28 20.50 -1.15
CA ARG A 115 0.42 19.69 -2.37
C ARG A 115 -0.83 18.86 -2.69
N ASN A 116 -1.46 18.27 -1.67
CA ASN A 116 -2.71 17.53 -1.84
C ASN A 116 -3.85 18.45 -2.31
N ILE A 117 -3.93 19.69 -1.80
CA ILE A 117 -4.96 20.67 -2.18
C ILE A 117 -4.70 21.23 -3.58
N LEU A 118 -3.46 21.64 -3.88
CA LEU A 118 -3.07 22.26 -5.14
C LEU A 118 -2.84 21.25 -6.28
N GLN A 119 -2.88 19.95 -5.98
CA GLN A 119 -2.58 18.86 -6.91
C GLN A 119 -1.22 19.02 -7.63
N CYS A 120 -0.22 19.54 -6.92
CA CYS A 120 1.13 19.81 -7.42
C CYS A 120 2.20 18.91 -6.77
#